data_AF-A0A223EPB6-F1
#
_entry.id   AF-A0A223EPB6-F1
#
_cell.length_a   1.000
_cell.length_b   1.000
_cell.length_c   1.000
_cell.angle_alpha   90.00
_cell.angle_beta   90.00
_cell.angle_gamma   90.00
#
_symmetry.space_group_name_H-M   'P 1'
#
loop_
_entity.id
_entity.type
_entity.pdbx_description
1 polymer ?
#
loop_
_entity_poly.entity_id
_entity_poly.type
_entity_poly.pdbx_seq_one_letter_code
_entity_poly.pdbx_strand_id
1 'polypeptide(L)'
;MENIFKQALQRGDKIIERKIRYDSLVVEHNCLLLKAQHQNVVLFHEIMDSFTMKAGSIKLTIPIGSYTIAYYWKDRPYNLYIWRDNEGKYLGSYFNIVRNTYMADTLVSFEDLIIDILLLPDGDYFILDEEELPVPLEQFESGSVKQALNSLLDSFDILLSQIISESEKLYKHKDLLPWLNNN
;
A
#
# COMPACT_ATOMS: atom_id res chain seq x y z
N MET A 1 12.75 6.94 25.22
CA MET A 1 12.30 5.66 24.63
C MET A 1 10.79 5.66 24.69
N GLU A 2 10.14 6.23 23.69
CA GLU A 2 8.67 6.17 23.63
C GLU A 2 8.28 4.81 23.09
N ASN A 3 7.62 4.05 23.94
CA ASN A 3 7.15 2.70 23.65
C ASN A 3 5.89 2.85 22.78
N ILE A 4 6.02 2.61 21.48
CA ILE A 4 5.02 2.95 20.45
C ILE A 4 3.78 2.03 20.48
N PHE A 5 3.82 0.94 21.26
CA PHE A 5 2.69 0.04 21.45
C PHE A 5 2.56 -0.35 22.93
N LYS A 6 1.37 -0.14 23.53
CA LYS A 6 1.12 -0.52 24.95
C LYS A 6 1.14 -2.04 25.19
N GLN A 7 1.01 -2.83 24.13
CA GLN A 7 1.23 -4.28 24.07
C GLN A 7 2.15 -4.60 22.90
N ALA A 8 3.01 -5.62 23.04
CA ALA A 8 3.80 -6.11 21.92
C ALA A 8 2.87 -6.74 20.89
N LEU A 9 2.62 -6.05 19.78
CA LEU A 9 1.82 -6.56 18.67
C LEU A 9 2.42 -7.85 18.12
N GLN A 10 1.55 -8.79 17.78
CA GLN A 10 1.90 -10.09 17.21
C GLN A 10 1.36 -10.23 15.79
N ARG A 11 2.04 -11.04 14.98
CA ARG A 11 1.56 -11.38 13.64
C ARG A 11 0.16 -12.01 13.75
N GLY A 12 -0.78 -11.49 12.97
CA GLY A 12 -2.19 -11.88 12.98
C GLY A 12 -3.08 -11.00 13.86
N ASP A 13 -2.52 -10.05 14.62
CA ASP A 13 -3.33 -9.06 15.33
C ASP A 13 -4.16 -8.23 14.36
N LYS A 14 -5.38 -7.88 14.77
CA LYS A 14 -6.26 -6.99 14.00
C LYS A 14 -5.76 -5.57 14.09
N ILE A 15 -5.55 -4.95 12.92
CA ILE A 15 -5.11 -3.57 12.78
C ILE A 15 -6.13 -2.83 11.92
N ILE A 16 -6.41 -1.59 12.28
CA ILE A 16 -7.18 -0.66 11.45
C ILE A 16 -6.19 0.08 10.57
N GLU A 17 -6.33 -0.05 9.26
CA GLU A 17 -5.77 0.91 8.32
C GLU A 17 -6.74 2.09 8.20
N ARG A 18 -6.26 3.33 8.35
CA ARG A 18 -7.04 4.56 8.17
C ARG A 18 -6.41 5.45 7.11
N LYS A 19 -7.04 5.52 5.94
CA LYS A 19 -6.76 6.49 4.89
C LYS A 19 -7.56 7.77 5.15
N ILE A 20 -6.87 8.89 5.33
CA ILE A 20 -7.48 10.22 5.34
C ILE A 20 -7.29 10.79 3.93
N ARG A 21 -8.36 10.88 3.15
CA ARG A 21 -8.34 11.46 1.81
C ARG A 21 -8.01 12.94 1.86
N TYR A 22 -7.56 13.50 0.74
CA TYR A 22 -7.24 14.92 0.64
C TYR A 22 -8.44 15.85 0.94
N ASP A 23 -9.67 15.37 0.66
CA ASP A 23 -10.93 16.04 1.03
C ASP A 23 -11.33 15.86 2.51
N SER A 24 -10.44 15.30 3.33
CA SER A 24 -10.63 14.95 4.75
C SER A 24 -11.60 13.80 5.01
N LEU A 25 -12.12 13.12 3.97
CA LEU A 25 -12.93 11.92 4.17
C LEU A 25 -12.07 10.78 4.70
N VAL A 26 -12.56 10.10 5.73
CA VAL A 26 -11.87 8.98 6.38
C VAL A 26 -12.41 7.66 5.84
N VAL A 27 -11.51 6.79 5.37
CA VAL A 27 -11.78 5.41 4.99
C VAL A 27 -11.00 4.48 5.91
N GLU A 28 -11.65 3.47 6.45
CA GLU A 28 -11.02 2.49 7.34
C GLU A 28 -11.19 1.06 6.82
N HIS A 29 -10.12 0.28 6.94
CA HIS A 29 -10.10 -1.14 6.59
C HIS A 29 -9.61 -1.98 7.77
N ASN A 30 -10.24 -3.13 7.99
CA ASN A 30 -9.78 -4.12 8.95
C ASN A 30 -8.74 -5.02 8.29
N CYS A 31 -7.55 -5.07 8.88
CA CYS A 31 -6.39 -5.76 8.34
C CYS A 31 -5.78 -6.69 9.39
N LEU A 32 -4.89 -7.58 8.95
CA LEU A 32 -4.09 -8.41 9.85
C LEU A 32 -2.63 -7.95 9.82
N LEU A 33 -1.99 -7.90 10.98
CA LEU A 33 -0.58 -7.56 11.07
C LEU A 33 0.30 -8.67 10.51
N LEU A 34 1.18 -8.35 9.56
CA LEU A 34 2.27 -9.23 9.14
C LEU A 34 3.56 -8.95 9.91
N LYS A 35 3.89 -7.65 10.06
CA LYS A 35 5.11 -7.20 10.72
C LYS A 35 4.93 -5.77 11.26
N ALA A 36 5.39 -5.53 12.48
CA ALA A 36 5.54 -4.18 13.02
C ALA A 36 7.01 -3.94 13.42
N GLN A 37 7.57 -2.82 13.00
CA GLN A 37 8.86 -2.31 13.47
C GLN A 37 8.73 -0.81 13.77
N HIS A 38 9.81 -0.18 14.21
CA HIS A 38 9.78 1.23 14.63
C HIS A 38 9.38 2.20 13.48
N GLN A 39 9.91 1.94 12.28
CA GLN A 39 9.78 2.82 11.10
C GLN A 39 8.79 2.30 10.05
N ASN A 40 8.39 1.02 10.12
CA ASN A 40 7.52 0.43 9.12
C ASN A 40 6.55 -0.60 9.73
N VAL A 41 5.42 -0.75 9.06
CA VAL A 41 4.41 -1.78 9.32
C VAL A 41 4.07 -2.44 8.00
N VAL A 42 3.80 -3.74 8.06
CA VAL A 42 3.30 -4.52 6.93
C VAL A 42 1.98 -5.16 7.35
N LEU A 43 0.94 -4.92 6.56
CA LEU A 43 -0.42 -5.42 6.77
C LEU A 43 -0.81 -6.41 5.67
N PHE A 44 -1.73 -7.30 6.02
CA PHE A 44 -2.41 -8.21 5.10
C PHE A 44 -3.86 -7.78 4.96
N HIS A 45 -4.32 -7.67 3.71
CA HIS A 45 -5.70 -7.37 3.35
C HIS A 45 -6.24 -8.49 2.46
N GLU A 46 -7.37 -9.07 2.84
CA GLU A 46 -8.14 -9.95 1.97
C GLU A 46 -8.94 -9.11 0.97
N ILE A 47 -8.92 -9.50 -0.31
CA ILE A 47 -9.78 -8.89 -1.33
C ILE A 47 -11.10 -9.65 -1.37
N MET A 48 -12.08 -9.12 -0.64
CA MET A 48 -13.45 -9.67 -0.56
C MET A 48 -14.29 -9.31 -1.78
N ASP A 49 -14.03 -8.15 -2.39
CA ASP A 49 -14.72 -7.67 -3.59
C ASP A 49 -13.73 -7.44 -4.72
N SER A 50 -14.05 -7.97 -5.91
CA SER A 50 -13.21 -7.74 -7.10
C SER A 50 -13.24 -6.25 -7.48
N PHE A 51 -12.09 -5.71 -7.84
CA PHE A 51 -11.98 -4.36 -8.39
C PHE A 51 -11.08 -4.31 -9.63
N THR A 52 -11.19 -3.23 -10.40
CA THR A 52 -10.40 -3.01 -11.62
C THR A 52 -9.77 -1.63 -11.58
N MET A 53 -8.44 -1.61 -11.62
CA MET A 53 -7.65 -0.40 -11.86
C MET A 53 -7.68 -0.07 -13.36
N LYS A 54 -7.88 1.19 -13.70
CA LYS A 54 -7.91 1.68 -15.09
C LYS A 54 -6.81 2.70 -15.28
N ALA A 55 -6.02 2.52 -16.34
CA ALA A 55 -4.99 3.46 -16.74
C ALA A 55 -5.05 3.64 -18.27
N GLY A 56 -5.73 4.69 -18.72
CA GLY A 56 -6.06 4.85 -20.14
C GLY A 56 -6.86 3.67 -20.70
N SER A 57 -6.31 2.96 -21.68
CA SER A 57 -6.92 1.75 -22.27
C SER A 57 -6.63 0.47 -21.48
N ILE A 58 -5.67 0.50 -20.55
CA ILE A 58 -5.27 -0.65 -19.74
C ILE A 58 -6.25 -0.86 -18.59
N LYS A 59 -6.52 -2.13 -18.30
CA LYS A 59 -7.33 -2.57 -17.17
C LYS A 59 -6.61 -3.69 -16.44
N LEU A 60 -6.35 -3.50 -15.15
CA LEU A 60 -5.86 -4.55 -14.26
C LEU A 60 -6.99 -4.91 -13.29
N THR A 61 -7.50 -6.14 -13.37
CA THR A 61 -8.53 -6.64 -12.47
C THR A 61 -7.91 -7.48 -11.38
N ILE A 62 -8.23 -7.16 -10.13
CA ILE A 62 -7.89 -7.95 -8.95
C ILE A 62 -9.13 -8.77 -8.57
N PRO A 63 -9.11 -10.11 -8.73
CA PRO A 63 -10.28 -10.94 -8.46
C PRO A 63 -10.50 -11.20 -6.97
N ILE A 64 -11.72 -11.59 -6.61
CA ILE A 64 -12.06 -12.09 -5.26
C ILE A 64 -11.14 -13.26 -4.90
N GLY A 65 -10.72 -13.33 -3.63
CA GLY A 65 -9.78 -14.34 -3.13
C GLY A 65 -8.32 -13.99 -3.35
N SER A 66 -8.05 -12.86 -4.00
CA SER A 66 -6.74 -12.21 -3.98
C SER A 66 -6.46 -11.60 -2.60
N TYR A 67 -5.22 -11.18 -2.38
CA TYR A 67 -4.84 -10.42 -1.20
C TYR A 67 -3.83 -9.32 -1.52
N THR A 68 -3.75 -8.36 -0.61
CA THR A 68 -2.73 -7.31 -0.60
C THR A 68 -1.74 -7.57 0.53
N ILE A 69 -0.45 -7.47 0.22
CA ILE A 69 0.59 -7.23 1.23
C ILE A 69 0.92 -5.74 1.14
N ALA A 70 0.50 -4.99 2.15
CA ALA A 70 0.58 -3.54 2.17
C ALA A 70 1.70 -3.07 3.11
N TYR A 71 2.56 -2.19 2.60
CA TYR A 71 3.72 -1.66 3.30
C TYR A 71 3.53 -0.17 3.57
N TYR A 72 3.83 0.23 4.79
CA TYR A 72 3.73 1.61 5.26
C TYR A 72 5.04 1.99 5.95
N TRP A 73 5.49 3.22 5.72
CA TRP A 73 6.71 3.77 6.31
C TRP A 73 6.46 5.15 6.89
N LYS A 74 7.08 5.44 8.04
CA LYS A 74 7.03 6.78 8.64
C LYS A 74 7.89 7.81 7.91
N ASP A 75 8.95 7.33 7.27
CA ASP A 75 10.01 8.15 6.66
C ASP A 75 10.00 8.10 5.13
N ARG A 76 8.95 7.55 4.51
CA ARG A 76 8.77 7.56 3.06
C ARG A 76 7.45 8.26 2.70
N PRO A 77 7.43 9.04 1.62
CA PRO A 77 6.24 9.77 1.18
C PRO A 77 5.29 8.88 0.37
N TYR A 78 5.26 7.57 0.64
CA TYR A 78 4.40 6.63 -0.06
C TYR A 78 4.12 5.37 0.74
N ASN A 79 2.97 4.75 0.47
CA ASN A 79 2.66 3.36 0.80
C ASN A 79 2.82 2.49 -0.45
N LEU A 80 3.02 1.17 -0.27
CA LEU A 80 3.14 0.21 -1.37
C LEU A 80 2.21 -0.97 -1.13
N TYR A 81 1.33 -1.24 -2.08
CA TYR A 81 0.42 -2.38 -2.10
C TYR A 81 0.89 -3.38 -3.15
N ILE A 82 1.12 -4.63 -2.74
CA ILE A 82 1.46 -5.73 -3.64
C ILE A 82 0.26 -6.67 -3.69
N TRP A 83 -0.34 -6.80 -4.87
CA TRP A 83 -1.46 -7.71 -5.09
C TRP A 83 -1.00 -9.08 -5.52
N ARG A 84 -1.59 -10.11 -4.92
CA ARG A 84 -1.39 -11.51 -5.28
C ARG A 84 -2.72 -12.23 -5.42
N ASP A 85 -2.80 -13.14 -6.39
CA ASP A 85 -3.98 -13.99 -6.56
C ASP A 85 -4.08 -15.07 -5.47
N ASN A 86 -5.12 -15.90 -5.59
CA ASN A 86 -5.40 -17.01 -4.68
C ASN A 86 -4.38 -18.17 -4.76
N GLU A 87 -3.41 -18.12 -5.69
CA GLU A 87 -2.27 -19.05 -5.77
C GLU A 87 -0.97 -18.38 -5.29
N GLY A 88 -1.03 -17.10 -4.92
CA GLY A 88 0.10 -16.29 -4.47
C GLY A 88 0.95 -15.70 -5.59
N LYS A 89 0.49 -15.73 -6.85
CA LYS A 89 1.18 -15.12 -7.98
C LYS A 89 0.99 -13.61 -7.95
N TYR A 90 2.04 -12.87 -8.29
CA TYR A 90 2.02 -11.42 -8.40
C TYR A 90 1.08 -10.95 -9.53
N LEU A 91 0.17 -10.02 -9.19
CA LEU A 91 -0.80 -9.43 -10.14
C LEU A 91 -0.46 -8.00 -10.54
N GLY A 92 0.29 -7.28 -9.70
CA GLY A 92 0.60 -5.87 -9.89
C GLY A 92 0.87 -5.19 -8.55
N SER A 93 1.40 -3.98 -8.61
CA SER A 93 1.67 -3.17 -7.43
C SER A 93 1.07 -1.78 -7.59
N TYR A 94 0.89 -1.12 -6.46
CA TYR A 94 0.36 0.22 -6.43
C TYR A 94 1.06 1.03 -5.35
N PHE A 95 1.63 2.16 -5.75
CA PHE A 95 2.13 3.15 -4.81
C PHE A 95 1.10 4.24 -4.63
N ASN A 96 0.88 4.63 -3.37
CA ASN A 96 0.07 5.78 -3.01
C ASN A 96 0.97 6.84 -2.40
N ILE A 97 1.02 8.05 -2.98
CA ILE A 97 1.82 9.14 -2.42
C ILE A 97 1.09 9.70 -1.19
N VAL A 98 1.77 9.70 -0.04
CA VAL A 98 1.18 10.05 1.26
C VAL A 98 2.05 11.00 2.06
N ARG A 99 1.45 11.56 3.11
CA ARG A 99 2.16 12.17 4.24
C ARG A 99 1.59 11.71 5.58
N ASN A 100 2.28 12.13 6.64
CA ASN A 100 1.83 11.97 8.02
C ASN A 100 1.49 10.52 8.40
N THR A 101 2.25 9.56 7.85
CA THR A 101 2.09 8.15 8.21
C THR A 101 2.36 7.95 9.70
N TYR A 102 1.32 7.56 10.40
CA TYR A 102 1.27 7.35 11.84
C TYR A 102 0.98 5.89 12.16
N MET A 103 1.66 5.35 13.15
CA MET A 103 1.52 3.96 13.59
C MET A 103 1.51 3.94 15.12
N ALA A 104 0.41 3.52 15.72
CA ALA A 104 0.30 3.34 17.18
C ALA A 104 -0.79 2.34 17.54
N ASP A 105 -0.56 1.58 18.60
CA ASP A 105 -1.47 0.54 19.10
C ASP A 105 -1.99 -0.36 17.94
N THR A 106 -3.29 -0.36 17.66
CA THR A 106 -3.89 -1.16 16.57
C THR A 106 -4.27 -0.32 15.36
N LEU A 107 -3.58 0.80 15.12
CA LEU A 107 -3.87 1.75 14.05
C LEU A 107 -2.63 2.05 13.20
N VAL A 108 -2.80 1.96 11.88
CA VAL A 108 -1.93 2.58 10.88
C VAL A 108 -2.76 3.63 10.17
N SER A 109 -2.31 4.89 10.18
CA SER A 109 -3.03 5.99 9.53
C SER A 109 -2.10 6.80 8.65
N PHE A 110 -2.61 7.37 7.57
CA PHE A 110 -1.87 8.23 6.66
C PHE A 110 -2.82 9.21 5.97
N GLU A 111 -2.25 10.30 5.47
CA GLU A 111 -2.94 11.28 4.63
C GLU A 111 -2.56 11.05 3.17
N ASP A 112 -3.57 10.83 2.35
CA ASP A 112 -3.48 10.63 0.91
C ASP A 112 -3.25 11.96 0.17
N LEU A 113 -2.31 11.95 -0.77
CA LEU A 113 -1.95 13.11 -1.58
C LEU A 113 -2.34 12.93 -3.05
N ILE A 114 -3.46 12.23 -3.31
CA ILE A 114 -4.13 12.07 -4.60
C ILE A 114 -3.34 11.25 -5.63
N ILE A 115 -2.05 11.53 -5.83
CA ILE A 115 -1.25 10.87 -6.86
C ILE A 115 -0.91 9.44 -6.47
N ASP A 116 -1.20 8.54 -7.39
CA ASP A 116 -0.87 7.13 -7.29
C ASP A 116 -0.08 6.63 -8.50
N ILE A 117 0.56 5.49 -8.36
CA ILE A 117 1.31 4.81 -9.42
C ILE A 117 0.87 3.36 -9.48
N LEU A 118 0.26 2.96 -10.59
CA LEU A 118 -0.03 1.56 -10.89
C LEU A 118 1.17 0.95 -11.62
N LEU A 119 1.65 -0.20 -11.15
CA LEU A 119 2.64 -1.02 -11.84
C LEU A 119 2.05 -2.36 -12.26
N LEU A 120 2.25 -2.70 -13.53
CA LEU A 120 1.84 -3.97 -14.11
C LEU A 120 2.91 -5.05 -13.89
N PRO A 121 2.54 -6.35 -14.05
CA PRO A 121 3.48 -7.46 -13.95
C PRO A 121 4.64 -7.45 -14.94
N ASP A 122 4.48 -6.80 -16.09
CA ASP A 122 5.50 -6.67 -17.13
C ASP A 122 6.49 -5.52 -16.87
N GLY A 123 6.24 -4.71 -15.83
CA GLY A 123 7.07 -3.57 -15.45
C GLY A 123 6.58 -2.22 -15.97
N ASP A 124 5.56 -2.20 -16.84
CA ASP A 124 4.95 -0.95 -17.26
C ASP A 124 4.27 -0.26 -16.06
N TYR A 125 4.32 1.07 -16.03
CA TYR A 125 3.71 1.86 -14.97
C TYR A 125 2.88 3.02 -15.51
N PHE A 126 1.92 3.45 -14.69
CA PHE A 126 1.00 4.54 -14.99
C PHE A 126 0.84 5.42 -13.76
N ILE A 127 0.99 6.72 -13.94
CA ILE A 127 0.62 7.71 -12.94
C ILE A 127 -0.90 7.89 -13.04
N LEU A 128 -1.59 7.88 -11.90
CA LEU A 128 -3.04 7.96 -11.81
C LEU A 128 -3.46 9.23 -11.08
N ASP A 129 -4.73 9.59 -11.29
CA ASP A 129 -5.48 10.60 -10.56
C ASP A 129 -4.91 12.03 -10.64
N GLU A 130 -4.06 12.31 -11.65
CA GLU A 130 -3.57 13.66 -11.96
C GLU A 130 -4.72 14.63 -12.24
N GLU A 131 -5.84 14.14 -12.78
CA GLU A 131 -7.05 14.92 -13.04
C GLU A 131 -7.83 15.30 -11.78
N GLU A 132 -7.60 14.63 -10.65
CA GLU A 132 -8.23 14.94 -9.36
C GLU A 132 -7.52 16.09 -8.62
N LEU A 133 -6.32 16.48 -9.08
CA LEU A 133 -5.55 17.53 -8.44
C LEU A 133 -6.26 18.90 -8.49
N PRO A 134 -6.31 19.66 -7.37
CA PRO A 134 -6.94 20.98 -7.34
C PRO A 134 -6.11 22.07 -8.04
N VAL A 135 -4.82 21.80 -8.27
CA VAL A 135 -3.84 22.67 -8.94
C VAL A 135 -2.86 21.79 -9.72
N PRO A 136 -2.12 22.34 -10.71
CA PRO A 136 -1.09 21.56 -11.41
C PRO A 136 -0.11 20.89 -10.44
N LEU A 137 0.37 19.70 -10.79
CA LEU A 137 1.27 18.88 -9.97
C LEU A 137 2.53 19.63 -9.52
N GLU A 138 3.05 20.55 -10.33
CA GLU A 138 4.18 21.43 -9.99
C GLU A 138 3.92 22.32 -8.77
N GLN A 139 2.66 22.67 -8.52
CA GLN A 139 2.23 23.60 -7.47
C GLN A 139 1.58 22.88 -6.30
N PHE A 140 1.06 21.66 -6.52
CA PHE A 140 0.39 20.88 -5.50
C PHE A 140 1.32 20.59 -4.33
N GLU A 141 0.87 20.92 -3.11
CA GLU A 141 1.66 20.82 -1.88
C GLU A 141 3.04 21.51 -2.02
N SER A 142 3.07 22.69 -2.67
CA SER A 142 4.30 23.44 -2.96
C SER A 142 5.34 22.64 -3.78
N GLY A 143 4.87 21.66 -4.58
CA GLY A 143 5.68 20.80 -5.42
C GLY A 143 6.29 19.59 -4.70
N SER A 144 5.98 19.36 -3.42
CA SER A 144 6.55 18.22 -2.67
C SER A 144 6.10 16.87 -3.23
N VAL A 145 4.85 16.78 -3.71
CA VAL A 145 4.29 15.55 -4.31
C VAL A 145 5.02 15.20 -5.60
N LYS A 146 5.29 16.19 -6.46
CA LYS A 146 6.10 16.00 -7.67
C LYS A 146 7.51 15.50 -7.35
N GLN A 147 8.14 16.04 -6.30
CA GLN A 147 9.47 15.60 -5.87
C GLN A 147 9.46 14.16 -5.36
N ALA A 148 8.45 13.80 -4.55
CA ALA A 148 8.26 12.44 -4.07
C ALA A 148 8.05 11.44 -5.22
N LEU A 149 7.18 11.80 -6.18
CA LEU A 149 6.92 11.01 -7.38
C LEU A 149 8.21 10.79 -8.19
N ASN A 150 8.95 11.86 -8.52
CA ASN A 150 10.19 11.73 -9.28
C ASN A 150 11.23 10.86 -8.57
N SER A 151 11.42 11.07 -7.26
CA SER A 151 12.38 10.29 -6.47
C SER A 151 12.01 8.81 -6.42
N LEU A 152 10.71 8.51 -6.38
CA LEU A 152 10.20 7.14 -6.45
C LEU A 152 10.47 6.54 -7.84
N LEU A 153 10.09 7.23 -8.92
CA LEU A 153 10.32 6.77 -10.30
C LEU A 153 11.81 6.53 -10.61
N ASP A 154 12.72 7.32 -10.05
CA ASP A 154 14.16 7.13 -10.22
C ASP A 154 14.69 5.82 -9.59
N SER A 155 13.93 5.18 -8.69
CA SER A 155 14.40 4.04 -7.89
C SER A 155 13.45 2.83 -7.83
N PHE A 156 12.24 2.97 -8.36
CA PHE A 156 11.16 2.01 -8.18
C PHE A 156 11.48 0.60 -8.72
N ASP A 157 12.20 0.44 -9.84
CA ASP A 157 12.51 -0.87 -10.42
C ASP A 157 13.31 -1.74 -9.44
N ILE A 158 14.38 -1.19 -8.88
CA ILE A 158 15.27 -1.88 -7.93
C ILE A 158 14.52 -2.09 -6.61
N LEU A 159 13.86 -1.04 -6.11
CA LEU A 159 13.11 -1.07 -4.86
C LEU A 159 12.02 -2.15 -4.89
N LEU A 160 11.19 -2.15 -5.94
CA LEU A 160 10.05 -3.04 -6.05
C LEU A 160 10.49 -4.48 -6.22
N SER A 161 11.50 -4.74 -7.06
CA SER A 161 12.07 -6.07 -7.24
C SER A 161 12.58 -6.65 -5.92
N GLN A 162 13.24 -5.82 -5.09
CA GLN A 162 13.70 -6.23 -3.76
C GLN A 162 12.52 -6.54 -2.84
N ILE A 163 11.52 -5.64 -2.74
CA ILE A 163 10.38 -5.85 -1.85
C ILE A 163 9.56 -7.07 -2.28
N ILE A 164 9.33 -7.28 -3.58
CA ILE A 164 8.62 -8.48 -4.09
C ILE A 164 9.39 -9.74 -3.67
N SER A 165 10.71 -9.78 -3.89
CA SER A 165 11.54 -10.94 -3.51
C SER A 165 11.55 -11.20 -2.01
N GLU A 166 11.63 -10.14 -1.19
CA GLU A 166 11.55 -10.25 0.27
C GLU A 166 10.18 -10.71 0.73
N SER A 167 9.12 -10.16 0.14
CA SER A 167 7.73 -10.52 0.42
C SER A 167 7.47 -12.00 0.18
N GLU A 168 8.00 -12.58 -0.90
CA GLU A 168 7.85 -14.01 -1.21
C GLU A 168 8.57 -14.92 -0.22
N LYS A 169 9.70 -14.45 0.33
CA LYS A 169 10.47 -15.19 1.34
C LYS A 169 9.81 -15.13 2.71
N LEU A 170 9.34 -13.96 3.12
CA LEU A 170 8.82 -13.67 4.46
C LEU A 170 7.35 -14.04 4.63
N TYR A 171 6.54 -13.84 3.60
CA TYR A 171 5.08 -13.97 3.63
C TYR A 171 4.64 -14.99 2.58
N LYS A 172 5.10 -16.23 2.75
CA LYS A 172 4.78 -17.32 1.82
C LYS A 172 3.28 -17.52 1.77
N HIS A 173 2.74 -17.61 0.56
CA HIS A 173 1.30 -17.78 0.33
C HIS A 173 0.67 -18.88 1.21
N LYS A 174 1.31 -20.04 1.33
CA LYS A 174 0.86 -21.15 2.19
C LYS A 174 0.63 -20.78 3.66
N ASP A 175 1.37 -19.78 4.17
CA ASP A 175 1.26 -19.32 5.56
C ASP A 175 0.16 -18.25 5.71
N LEU A 176 -0.35 -17.72 4.60
CA LEU A 176 -1.43 -16.74 4.53
C LEU A 176 -2.78 -17.37 4.16
N LEU A 177 -2.79 -18.59 3.60
CA LEU A 177 -4.00 -19.35 3.26
C LEU A 177 -5.04 -19.41 4.39
N PRO A 178 -4.68 -19.59 5.68
CA PRO A 178 -5.67 -19.58 6.76
C PRO A 178 -6.38 -18.24 6.94
N TRP A 179 -5.88 -17.15 6.37
CA TRP A 179 -6.48 -15.83 6.46
C TRP A 179 -7.38 -15.48 5.27
N LEU A 180 -7.24 -16.17 4.13
CA LEU A 180 -8.06 -16.01 2.93
C LEU A 180 -9.40 -16.76 2.97
N ASN A 181 -9.58 -17.64 3.95
CA ASN A 181 -10.71 -18.56 4.03
C ASN A 181 -11.56 -18.34 5.30
N ASN A 182 -11.44 -17.18 5.96
CA ASN A 182 -12.11 -16.89 7.22
C ASN A 182 -13.51 -16.26 7.05
N ASN A 183 -14.24 -16.66 6.00
CA ASN A 183 -15.65 -16.31 5.81
C ASN A 183 -16.56 -17.38 6.44
#